data_AF-C7YX41-F1
#
_entry.id   AF-C7YX41-F1
#
_cell.length_a   1.000
_cell.length_b   1.000
_cell.length_c   1.000
_cell.angle_alpha   90.00
_cell.angle_beta   90.00
_cell.angle_gamma   90.00
#
_symmetry.space_group_name_H-M   'P 1'
#
loop_
_entity.id
_entity.type
_entity.pdbx_description
1 polymer ?
#
loop_
_entity_poly.entity_id
_entity_poly.type
_entity_poly.pdbx_seq_one_letter_code
_entity_poly.pdbx_strand_id
1 'polypeptide(L)'
;MHSSWFSYPISRPYPFRWFTPVTLVGGVVLAVLFTLINLGSSGFYLKSEFTSDPNSTISGQLQWFMKPPFSGENSLEPKCEPKMLSVGDSFFTSRLGFQYTIKSLRRFNESDESMETLPSIPYLNNTLEDCFLDRASLKLIKSDAIGSRTWWISWSAASTVEATAACRIMTQHGRINISLALQYQGRADHLYGLLNAYLAGVWQIMALTQQVSGAKDDHYWAFGDIAYIRNLSEQNIRTIDFFKSDAWIASSHGRIVTTSMVVVDSPLGFANDFSATKNLTYLFENPKDPLSPVTTEGLHYAKLLHSLISIDLGNCQAPNLLLSDDGLKYAIDAPDSPNRKPKKDLDCGTRNYKGSMDRYCKIPRPYTFYDKNLTFLNDTYDEFRPLTGKRGCKNSTIVAQYLCSVPESKSAGTMILAIVIANLVFLQAAWRLLGLAAQAMLPNADPDAMICEGCLKGNKAMEQVSSRPVSRNSGTDSGDESTAQLVQR
;
A
#
# COMPACT_ATOMS: atom_id res chain seq x y z
N MET A 1 52.29 64.50 -9.38
CA MET A 1 53.01 63.57 -10.28
C MET A 1 53.35 62.32 -9.49
N HIS A 2 52.77 61.18 -9.85
CA HIS A 2 53.19 59.86 -9.35
C HIS A 2 53.42 58.97 -10.56
N SER A 3 54.68 58.58 -10.77
CA SER A 3 55.10 57.61 -11.78
C SER A 3 55.25 56.25 -11.10
N SER A 4 54.51 55.25 -11.57
CA SER A 4 54.65 53.86 -11.13
C SER A 4 55.95 53.26 -11.68
N TRP A 5 56.74 52.64 -10.81
CA TRP A 5 58.07 52.06 -11.07
C TRP A 5 58.00 50.59 -11.53
N PHE A 6 57.06 50.25 -12.40
CA PHE A 6 57.03 48.95 -13.08
C PHE A 6 56.51 49.14 -14.51
N SER A 7 57.42 49.12 -15.48
CA SER A 7 57.12 49.09 -16.90
C SER A 7 57.49 47.69 -17.41
N TYR A 8 56.49 46.90 -17.81
CA TYR A 8 56.75 45.64 -18.51
C TYR A 8 57.15 45.96 -19.96
N PRO A 9 58.33 45.53 -20.43
CA PRO A 9 58.73 45.74 -21.80
C PRO A 9 58.08 44.66 -22.69
N ILE A 10 57.37 45.13 -23.72
CA ILE A 10 57.02 44.40 -24.94
C ILE A 10 55.95 43.30 -24.75
N SER A 11 54.68 43.70 -24.76
CA SER A 11 53.62 42.83 -25.27
C SER A 11 53.58 43.00 -26.80
N ARG A 12 54.08 42.01 -27.55
CA ARG A 12 53.76 41.97 -28.98
C ARG A 12 52.24 41.87 -29.12
N PRO A 13 51.61 42.66 -30.01
CA PRO A 13 50.17 42.54 -30.21
C PRO A 13 49.86 41.11 -30.66
N TYR A 14 48.93 40.48 -29.95
CA TYR A 14 48.53 39.11 -30.25
C TYR A 14 48.07 39.02 -31.72
N PRO A 15 48.58 38.07 -32.53
CA PRO A 15 48.42 38.09 -33.99
C PRO A 15 46.95 38.00 -34.43
N PHE A 16 46.10 37.41 -33.59
CA PHE A 16 44.69 37.20 -33.88
C PHE A 16 43.81 38.33 -33.33
N ARG A 17 43.43 39.28 -34.19
CA ARG A 17 42.48 40.37 -33.85
C ARG A 17 41.08 39.88 -33.44
N TRP A 18 40.71 38.65 -33.82
CA TRP A 18 39.43 38.04 -33.45
C TRP A 18 39.43 37.44 -32.03
N PHE A 19 40.59 37.26 -31.41
CA PHE A 19 40.71 36.57 -30.12
C PHE A 19 39.99 37.33 -28.99
N THR A 20 40.16 38.65 -28.92
CA THR A 20 39.55 39.53 -27.91
C THR A 20 38.01 39.59 -27.98
N PRO A 21 37.39 39.81 -29.16
CA PRO A 21 35.93 39.76 -29.25
C PRO A 21 35.38 38.35 -29.00
N VAL A 22 36.06 37.30 -29.46
CA VAL A 22 35.63 35.91 -29.20
C VAL A 22 35.73 35.54 -27.72
N THR A 23 36.76 35.99 -27.00
CA THR A 23 36.86 35.77 -25.54
C THR A 23 35.76 36.48 -24.77
N LEU A 24 35.45 37.73 -25.11
CA LEU A 24 34.38 38.48 -24.46
C LEU A 24 33.00 37.87 -24.74
N VAL A 25 32.66 37.67 -26.01
CA VAL A 25 31.34 37.13 -26.40
C VAL A 25 31.21 35.68 -25.97
N GLY A 26 32.22 34.85 -26.22
CA GLY A 26 32.23 33.44 -25.82
C GLY A 26 32.21 33.28 -24.30
N GLY A 27 32.92 34.14 -23.55
CA GLY A 27 32.88 34.16 -22.10
C GLY A 27 31.49 34.48 -21.54
N VAL A 28 30.79 35.47 -22.11
CA VAL A 28 29.41 35.80 -21.71
C VAL A 28 28.45 34.66 -22.03
N VAL A 29 28.53 34.08 -23.24
CA VAL A 29 27.68 32.94 -23.63
C VAL A 29 27.92 31.74 -22.72
N LEU A 30 29.17 31.38 -22.45
CA LEU A 30 29.53 30.29 -21.53
C LEU A 30 29.07 30.58 -20.10
N ALA A 31 29.18 31.83 -19.62
CA ALA A 31 28.71 32.19 -18.30
C ALA A 31 27.19 31.99 -18.15
N VAL A 32 26.40 32.41 -19.15
CA VAL A 32 24.94 32.18 -19.16
C VAL A 32 24.63 30.68 -19.20
N LEU A 33 25.33 29.94 -20.07
CA LEU A 33 25.08 28.52 -20.28
C LEU A 33 25.44 27.69 -19.04
N PHE A 34 26.60 27.93 -18.42
CA PHE A 34 26.99 27.29 -17.16
C PHE A 34 26.06 27.68 -16.01
N THR A 35 25.55 28.92 -15.97
CA THR A 35 24.58 29.32 -14.95
C THR A 35 23.29 28.49 -15.04
N LEU A 36 22.76 28.27 -16.24
CA LEU A 36 21.55 27.46 -16.45
C LEU A 36 21.78 25.98 -16.09
N ILE A 37 22.93 25.41 -16.47
CA ILE A 37 23.30 24.04 -16.12
C ILE A 37 23.45 23.89 -14.60
N ASN A 38 24.16 24.81 -13.95
CA ASN A 38 24.42 24.75 -12.52
C ASN A 38 23.17 25.05 -11.68
N LEU A 39 22.23 25.85 -12.19
CA LEU A 39 20.93 26.04 -11.56
C LEU A 39 20.16 24.71 -11.50
N GLY A 40 20.10 23.97 -12.60
CA GLY A 40 19.42 22.67 -12.66
C GLY A 40 20.11 21.61 -11.79
N SER A 41 21.44 21.53 -11.83
CA SER A 41 22.19 20.48 -11.15
C SER A 41 22.42 20.75 -9.66
N SER A 42 22.65 22.00 -9.26
CA SER A 42 23.07 22.35 -7.90
C SER A 42 22.01 23.13 -7.11
N GLY A 43 20.97 23.63 -7.77
CA GLY A 43 19.93 24.45 -7.14
C GLY A 43 18.90 23.66 -6.33
N PHE A 44 18.83 22.34 -6.51
CA PHE A 44 17.82 21.48 -5.89
C PHE A 44 18.46 20.39 -5.03
N TYR A 45 17.73 19.94 -4.01
CA TYR A 45 18.06 18.74 -3.23
C TYR A 45 16.78 17.92 -3.00
N LEU A 46 16.94 16.64 -2.70
CA LEU A 46 15.82 15.79 -2.33
C LEU A 46 15.53 15.93 -0.84
N LYS A 47 14.28 16.25 -0.50
CA LYS A 47 13.77 16.31 0.86
C LYS A 47 12.79 15.17 1.10
N SER A 48 12.90 14.53 2.25
CA SER A 48 11.94 13.51 2.67
C SER A 48 10.65 14.14 3.19
N GLU A 49 9.53 13.74 2.61
CA GLU A 49 8.18 14.16 2.98
C GLU A 49 7.28 12.92 3.12
N PHE A 50 6.41 12.93 4.13
CA PHE A 50 5.41 11.88 4.33
C PHE A 50 4.17 12.19 3.49
N THR A 51 3.82 11.30 2.57
CA THR A 51 2.60 11.40 1.75
C THR A 51 1.71 10.18 1.93
N SER A 52 0.41 10.37 1.71
CA SER A 52 -0.57 9.28 1.65
C SER A 52 -0.77 8.74 0.23
N ASP A 53 -0.36 9.51 -0.80
CA ASP A 53 -0.45 9.11 -2.20
C ASP A 53 0.93 9.18 -2.89
N PRO A 54 1.67 8.06 -2.93
CA PRO A 54 2.96 8.02 -3.61
C PRO A 54 2.80 8.09 -5.13
N ASN A 55 1.66 7.65 -5.68
CA ASN A 55 1.46 7.61 -7.13
C ASN A 55 1.33 9.02 -7.72
N SER A 56 0.57 9.91 -7.07
CA SER A 56 0.50 11.32 -7.48
C SER A 56 1.84 12.04 -7.35
N THR A 57 2.65 11.65 -6.36
CA THR A 57 3.94 12.27 -6.07
C THR A 57 5.01 11.86 -7.09
N ILE A 58 5.02 10.58 -7.50
CA ILE A 58 5.94 10.05 -8.51
C ILE A 58 5.52 10.47 -9.93
N SER A 59 4.21 10.45 -10.23
CA SER A 59 3.68 10.80 -11.56
C SER A 59 3.57 12.30 -11.82
N GLY A 60 3.98 13.13 -10.85
CA GLY A 60 4.11 14.56 -11.05
C GLY A 60 4.93 14.87 -12.30
N GLN A 61 4.49 15.86 -13.08
CA GLN A 61 5.14 16.21 -14.34
C GLN A 61 6.61 16.53 -14.09
N LEU A 62 7.50 15.70 -14.67
CA LEU A 62 8.95 15.88 -14.65
C LEU A 62 9.29 17.31 -15.06
N GLN A 63 9.76 18.08 -14.08
CA GLN A 63 10.13 19.48 -14.28
C GLN A 63 11.35 19.57 -15.20
N TRP A 64 11.53 20.73 -15.83
CA TRP A 64 12.62 20.94 -16.80
C TRP A 64 14.01 20.66 -16.22
N PHE A 65 14.21 20.90 -14.91
CA PHE A 65 15.48 20.71 -14.21
C PHE A 65 15.81 19.24 -13.91
N MET A 66 14.86 18.32 -14.11
CA MET A 66 14.98 16.88 -13.84
C MET A 66 15.36 16.10 -15.11
N LYS A 67 15.48 16.78 -16.25
CA LYS A 67 15.80 16.18 -17.55
C LYS A 67 17.26 16.43 -17.92
N PRO A 68 17.92 15.49 -18.62
CA PRO A 68 19.25 15.73 -19.16
C PRO A 68 19.21 16.94 -20.12
N PRO A 69 20.25 17.81 -20.14
CA PRO A 69 21.54 17.72 -19.44
C PRO A 69 21.59 18.40 -18.06
N PHE A 70 20.46 18.88 -17.53
CA PHE A 70 20.41 19.71 -16.32
C PHE A 70 20.54 18.92 -15.02
N SER A 71 20.16 17.64 -15.03
CA SER A 71 20.44 16.70 -13.94
C SER A 71 21.22 15.50 -14.45
N GLY A 72 22.18 15.03 -13.65
CA GLY A 72 22.74 13.69 -13.82
C GLY A 72 21.61 12.65 -13.78
N GLU A 73 21.70 11.64 -14.63
CA GLU A 73 20.67 10.64 -14.91
C GLU A 73 19.93 10.22 -13.62
N ASN A 74 18.64 10.57 -13.54
CA ASN A 74 17.67 10.17 -12.51
C ASN A 74 18.01 10.55 -11.04
N SER A 75 18.91 11.51 -10.81
CA SER A 75 19.32 11.89 -9.44
C SER A 75 18.30 12.76 -8.69
N LEU A 76 17.41 13.46 -9.41
CA LEU A 76 16.43 14.39 -8.82
C LEU A 76 14.99 13.88 -8.95
N GLU A 77 14.78 12.70 -9.53
CA GLU A 77 13.45 12.11 -9.67
C GLU A 77 12.83 11.80 -8.30
N PRO A 78 11.52 12.07 -8.12
CA PRO A 78 10.86 11.79 -6.86
C PRO A 78 10.80 10.28 -6.63
N LYS A 79 11.29 9.82 -5.48
CA LYS A 79 11.33 8.39 -5.12
C LYS A 79 10.58 8.16 -3.83
N CYS A 80 9.63 7.23 -3.84
CA CYS A 80 8.92 6.83 -2.63
C CYS A 80 9.36 5.47 -2.15
N GLU A 81 9.60 5.35 -0.86
CA GLU A 81 9.89 4.07 -0.21
C GLU A 81 8.59 3.29 0.02
N PRO A 82 8.55 2.00 -0.35
CA PRO A 82 7.37 1.18 -0.08
C PRO A 82 7.22 0.93 1.42
N LYS A 83 5.98 0.91 1.89
CA LYS A 83 5.68 0.48 3.26
C LYS A 83 5.79 -1.03 3.34
N MET A 84 6.60 -1.54 4.28
CA MET A 84 6.64 -2.97 4.56
C MET A 84 5.38 -3.37 5.31
N LEU A 85 4.62 -4.32 4.75
CA LEU A 85 3.49 -4.96 5.41
C LEU A 85 3.95 -6.31 5.94
N SER A 86 3.80 -6.53 7.24
CA SER A 86 4.21 -7.76 7.92
C SER A 86 3.00 -8.52 8.46
N VAL A 87 3.14 -9.84 8.63
CA VAL A 87 2.12 -10.64 9.30
C VAL A 87 1.93 -10.13 10.74
N GLY A 88 0.67 -9.89 11.13
CA GLY A 88 0.31 -9.29 12.41
C GLY A 88 0.03 -7.78 12.36
N ASP A 89 0.39 -7.09 11.29
CA ASP A 89 0.09 -5.67 11.14
C ASP A 89 -1.42 -5.44 11.00
N SER A 90 -1.92 -4.38 11.64
CA SER A 90 -3.31 -3.95 11.51
C SER A 90 -3.43 -2.67 10.70
N PHE A 91 -4.47 -2.57 9.87
CA PHE A 91 -4.69 -1.42 9.00
C PHE A 91 -6.18 -1.18 8.71
N PHE A 92 -6.46 0.03 8.24
CA PHE A 92 -7.74 0.39 7.64
C PHE A 92 -7.61 0.52 6.13
N THR A 93 -8.72 0.30 5.45
CA THR A 93 -8.84 0.55 4.01
C THR A 93 -9.13 2.02 3.75
N SER A 94 -9.00 2.46 2.50
CA SER A 94 -9.42 3.79 2.05
C SER A 94 -10.92 4.11 2.28
N ARG A 95 -11.72 3.07 2.57
CA ARG A 95 -13.15 3.16 2.88
C ARG A 95 -13.42 3.25 4.39
N LEU A 96 -12.42 2.97 5.22
CA LEU A 96 -12.47 3.05 6.69
C LEU A 96 -13.61 2.22 7.32
N GLY A 97 -14.06 1.14 6.66
CA GLY A 97 -15.18 0.33 7.14
C GLY A 97 -14.79 -0.55 8.32
N PHE A 98 -13.76 -1.40 8.14
CA PHE A 98 -13.28 -2.29 9.18
C PHE A 98 -11.76 -2.19 9.38
N GLN A 99 -11.32 -2.59 10.58
CA GLN A 99 -9.91 -2.81 10.88
C GLN A 99 -9.55 -4.26 10.56
N TYR A 100 -8.54 -4.45 9.72
CA TYR A 100 -8.04 -5.77 9.34
C TYR A 100 -6.67 -6.01 9.92
N THR A 101 -6.36 -7.28 10.21
CA THR A 101 -5.04 -7.75 10.62
C THR A 101 -4.51 -8.76 9.61
N ILE A 102 -3.26 -8.63 9.20
CA ILE A 102 -2.64 -9.54 8.23
C ILE A 102 -2.38 -10.90 8.89
N LYS A 103 -3.03 -11.96 8.39
CA LYS A 103 -2.87 -13.33 8.92
C LYS A 103 -1.80 -14.12 8.18
N SER A 104 -1.76 -14.00 6.85
CA SER A 104 -0.71 -14.62 6.05
C SER A 104 -0.54 -13.93 4.71
N LEU A 105 0.70 -13.95 4.21
CA LEU A 105 1.09 -13.48 2.89
C LEU A 105 1.61 -14.68 2.12
N ARG A 106 1.04 -14.96 0.95
CA ARG A 106 1.37 -16.15 0.17
C ARG A 106 1.62 -15.79 -1.28
N ARG A 107 2.72 -16.28 -1.84
CA ARG A 107 3.04 -16.18 -3.26
C ARG A 107 2.85 -17.55 -3.90
N PHE A 108 2.25 -17.56 -5.10
CA PHE A 108 2.25 -18.76 -5.92
C PHE A 108 3.54 -18.80 -6.72
N ASN A 109 4.32 -19.86 -6.56
CA ASN A 109 5.54 -20.09 -7.33
C ASN A 109 5.20 -21.05 -8.49
N GLU A 110 5.19 -20.52 -9.72
CA GLU A 110 4.89 -21.30 -10.93
C GLU A 110 5.91 -22.42 -11.17
N SER A 111 7.15 -22.26 -10.70
CA SER A 111 8.25 -23.21 -10.92
C SER A 111 8.02 -24.56 -10.24
N ASP A 112 7.50 -24.54 -9.01
CA ASP A 112 7.37 -25.70 -8.12
C ASP A 112 5.90 -26.07 -7.83
N GLU A 113 4.95 -25.41 -8.52
CA GLU A 113 3.50 -25.47 -8.23
C GLU A 113 3.17 -25.29 -6.74
N SER A 114 4.02 -24.57 -6.00
CA SER A 114 3.98 -24.50 -4.55
C SER A 114 3.61 -23.10 -4.05
N MET A 115 3.07 -23.06 -2.83
CA MET A 115 2.65 -21.82 -2.20
C MET A 115 3.68 -21.41 -1.14
N GLU A 116 4.43 -20.36 -1.42
CA GLU A 116 5.46 -19.83 -0.53
C GLU A 116 4.84 -18.82 0.45
N THR A 117 5.06 -18.98 1.74
CA THR A 117 4.61 -18.03 2.77
C THR A 117 5.68 -16.98 3.03
N LEU A 118 5.32 -15.70 2.93
CA LEU A 118 6.22 -14.57 3.16
C LEU A 118 5.95 -13.92 4.53
N PRO A 119 6.98 -13.52 5.28
CA PRO A 119 6.79 -12.81 6.55
C PRO A 119 6.38 -11.35 6.34
N SER A 120 6.87 -10.72 5.26
CA SER A 120 6.58 -9.34 4.91
C SER A 120 6.67 -9.08 3.40
N ILE A 121 6.02 -8.03 2.94
CA ILE A 121 6.03 -7.59 1.54
C ILE A 121 6.14 -6.06 1.43
N PRO A 122 6.83 -5.53 0.41
CA PRO A 122 6.80 -4.11 0.10
C PRO A 122 5.47 -3.73 -0.57
N TYR A 123 4.78 -2.73 -0.04
CA TYR A 123 3.51 -2.22 -0.56
C TYR A 123 3.63 -0.73 -0.90
N LEU A 124 3.09 -0.32 -2.05
CA LEU A 124 3.17 1.05 -2.55
C LEU A 124 1.81 1.51 -3.12
N ASN A 125 0.81 1.65 -2.26
CA ASN A 125 -0.54 2.13 -2.60
C ASN A 125 -1.23 1.36 -3.75
N ASN A 126 -0.93 0.07 -3.89
CA ASN A 126 -1.55 -0.79 -4.90
C ASN A 126 -2.99 -1.12 -4.52
N THR A 127 -3.88 -1.21 -5.51
CA THR A 127 -5.28 -1.57 -5.26
C THR A 127 -5.40 -3.01 -4.78
N LEU A 128 -6.33 -3.24 -3.85
CA LEU A 128 -6.74 -4.58 -3.45
C LEU A 128 -7.66 -5.15 -4.55
N GLU A 129 -7.32 -6.34 -5.04
CA GLU A 129 -8.03 -7.02 -6.14
C GLU A 129 -8.61 -8.36 -5.65
N ASP A 130 -9.68 -8.82 -6.31
CA ASP A 130 -10.32 -10.11 -6.03
C ASP A 130 -10.57 -10.39 -4.54
N CYS A 131 -10.98 -9.36 -3.81
CA CYS A 131 -11.24 -9.48 -2.38
C CYS A 131 -12.61 -10.12 -2.10
N PHE A 132 -12.63 -11.16 -1.26
CA PHE A 132 -13.87 -11.80 -0.81
C PHE A 132 -13.75 -12.29 0.63
N LEU A 133 -14.88 -12.46 1.28
CA LEU A 133 -14.94 -13.16 2.57
C LEU A 133 -14.75 -14.67 2.30
N ASP A 134 -13.71 -15.25 2.90
CA ASP A 134 -13.34 -16.66 2.78
C ASP A 134 -14.06 -17.51 3.84
N ARG A 135 -14.02 -17.05 5.09
CA ARG A 135 -14.67 -17.72 6.23
C ARG A 135 -15.25 -16.71 7.20
N ALA A 136 -16.47 -16.94 7.68
CA ALA A 136 -17.01 -16.28 8.86
C ALA A 136 -17.37 -17.31 9.92
N SER A 137 -17.03 -17.05 11.17
CA SER A 137 -17.22 -17.95 12.31
C SER A 137 -17.82 -17.16 13.46
N LEU A 138 -18.97 -17.63 13.94
CA LEU A 138 -19.64 -17.09 15.11
C LEU A 138 -19.25 -17.97 16.29
N LYS A 139 -18.29 -17.50 17.10
CA LYS A 139 -17.88 -18.19 18.31
C LYS A 139 -18.77 -17.77 19.46
N LEU A 140 -19.39 -18.75 20.09
CA LEU A 140 -20.39 -18.56 21.12
C LEU A 140 -19.90 -19.20 22.40
N ILE A 141 -19.80 -18.42 23.48
CA ILE A 141 -19.44 -18.90 24.82
C ILE A 141 -20.46 -18.37 25.83
N LYS A 142 -21.19 -19.26 26.48
CA LYS A 142 -22.22 -18.90 27.46
C LYS A 142 -21.56 -18.32 28.72
N SER A 143 -22.14 -17.25 29.27
CA SER A 143 -21.67 -16.56 30.48
C SER A 143 -22.22 -17.14 31.77
N ASP A 144 -23.41 -17.73 31.74
CA ASP A 144 -24.07 -18.31 32.91
C ASP A 144 -24.19 -19.83 32.82
N ALA A 145 -24.40 -20.48 33.97
CA ALA A 145 -24.56 -21.92 34.09
C ALA A 145 -26.05 -22.34 34.17
N ILE A 146 -26.98 -21.42 33.88
CA ILE A 146 -28.40 -21.63 34.14
C ILE A 146 -29.01 -22.42 32.98
N GLY A 147 -29.60 -23.59 33.25
CA GLY A 147 -30.20 -24.41 32.20
C GLY A 147 -31.56 -23.94 31.67
N SER A 148 -32.20 -23.00 32.35
CA SER A 148 -33.53 -22.51 32.00
C SER A 148 -33.48 -21.51 30.84
N ARG A 149 -34.58 -21.39 30.08
CA ARG A 149 -34.69 -20.43 28.98
C ARG A 149 -34.73 -19.02 29.55
N THR A 150 -33.78 -18.19 29.15
CA THR A 150 -33.68 -16.80 29.62
C THR A 150 -33.75 -15.84 28.42
N TRP A 151 -34.20 -14.63 28.70
CA TRP A 151 -34.36 -13.59 27.68
C TRP A 151 -33.20 -12.60 27.65
N TRP A 152 -32.45 -12.51 28.76
CA TRP A 152 -31.21 -11.76 28.78
C TRP A 152 -30.17 -12.53 27.96
N ILE A 153 -29.31 -11.79 27.27
CA ILE A 153 -28.23 -12.38 26.48
C ILE A 153 -27.24 -13.03 27.46
N SER A 154 -27.33 -14.35 27.60
CA SER A 154 -26.47 -15.17 28.45
C SER A 154 -25.14 -15.51 27.79
N TRP A 155 -24.74 -14.79 26.73
CA TRP A 155 -23.51 -15.06 25.99
C TRP A 155 -22.45 -14.08 26.47
N SER A 156 -21.29 -14.62 26.87
CA SER A 156 -20.20 -13.84 27.42
C SER A 156 -19.62 -12.87 26.41
N ALA A 157 -18.94 -11.84 26.91
CA ALA A 157 -18.12 -10.94 26.08
C ALA A 157 -16.99 -11.68 25.33
N ALA A 158 -16.72 -12.95 25.66
CA ALA A 158 -15.81 -13.81 24.91
C ALA A 158 -16.44 -14.40 23.64
N SER A 159 -17.76 -14.26 23.45
CA SER A 159 -18.41 -14.56 22.18
C SER A 159 -17.96 -13.54 21.13
N THR A 160 -17.38 -14.02 20.05
CA THR A 160 -16.72 -13.19 19.05
C THR A 160 -17.12 -13.60 17.65
N VAL A 161 -17.08 -12.65 16.72
CA VAL A 161 -17.19 -12.95 15.30
C VAL A 161 -15.80 -12.88 14.69
N GLU A 162 -15.33 -14.01 14.19
CA GLU A 162 -14.11 -14.11 13.43
C GLU A 162 -14.43 -14.22 11.94
N ALA A 163 -13.96 -13.26 11.17
CA ALA A 163 -14.05 -13.31 9.72
C ALA A 163 -12.65 -13.30 9.11
N THR A 164 -12.43 -14.11 8.08
CA THR A 164 -11.22 -14.11 7.28
C THR A 164 -11.61 -13.74 5.87
N ALA A 165 -10.97 -12.70 5.33
CA ALA A 165 -11.06 -12.31 3.94
C ALA A 165 -9.79 -12.72 3.19
N ALA A 166 -9.93 -13.05 1.92
CA ALA A 166 -8.82 -13.28 1.01
C ALA A 166 -8.83 -12.20 -0.06
N CYS A 167 -7.66 -11.64 -0.36
CA CYS A 167 -7.46 -10.62 -1.37
C CYS A 167 -6.20 -10.91 -2.17
N ARG A 168 -6.07 -10.24 -3.30
CA ARG A 168 -4.87 -10.22 -4.13
C ARG A 168 -4.30 -8.82 -4.19
N ILE A 169 -2.98 -8.74 -4.23
CA ILE A 169 -2.25 -7.50 -4.43
C ILE A 169 -1.15 -7.72 -5.45
N MET A 170 -1.08 -6.80 -6.40
CA MET A 170 0.02 -6.74 -7.34
C MET A 170 1.20 -6.05 -6.67
N THR A 171 2.37 -6.68 -6.70
CA THR A 171 3.63 -6.10 -6.25
C THR A 171 4.66 -6.19 -7.38
N GLN A 172 5.79 -5.51 -7.22
CA GLN A 172 6.94 -5.62 -8.13
C GLN A 172 7.47 -7.06 -8.28
N HIS A 173 7.17 -7.93 -7.31
CA HIS A 173 7.57 -9.34 -7.29
C HIS A 173 6.42 -10.28 -7.71
N GLY A 174 5.39 -9.75 -8.38
CA GLY A 174 4.25 -10.51 -8.86
C GLY A 174 3.02 -10.48 -7.94
N ARG A 175 2.11 -11.42 -8.17
CA ARG A 175 0.83 -11.56 -7.47
C ARG A 175 1.02 -12.17 -6.09
N ILE A 176 0.53 -11.49 -5.07
CA ILE A 176 0.55 -11.96 -3.69
C ILE A 176 -0.88 -12.12 -3.19
N ASN A 177 -1.19 -13.29 -2.67
CA ASN A 177 -2.43 -13.58 -1.98
C ASN A 177 -2.28 -13.19 -0.50
N ILE A 178 -3.12 -12.27 -0.04
CA ILE A 178 -3.14 -11.80 1.34
C ILE A 178 -4.40 -12.33 2.03
N SER A 179 -4.20 -12.94 3.20
CA SER A 179 -5.28 -13.35 4.09
C SER A 179 -5.40 -12.34 5.22
N LEU A 180 -6.59 -11.77 5.36
CA LEU A 180 -6.93 -10.71 6.29
C LEU A 180 -7.88 -11.26 7.35
N ALA A 181 -7.52 -11.14 8.61
CA ALA A 181 -8.40 -11.43 9.73
C ALA A 181 -9.15 -10.16 10.14
N LEU A 182 -10.46 -10.27 10.24
CA LEU A 182 -11.36 -9.32 10.87
C LEU A 182 -11.79 -9.93 12.19
N GLN A 183 -11.41 -9.30 13.30
CA GLN A 183 -11.94 -9.66 14.62
C GLN A 183 -12.97 -8.62 15.02
N TYR A 184 -14.24 -8.95 14.82
CA TYR A 184 -15.35 -8.10 15.26
C TYR A 184 -15.84 -8.58 16.63
N GLN A 185 -15.54 -7.79 17.66
CA GLN A 185 -16.19 -7.93 18.96
C GLN A 185 -17.53 -7.21 18.89
N GLY A 186 -18.57 -7.91 18.43
CA GLY A 186 -19.92 -7.37 18.45
C GLY A 186 -20.33 -7.04 19.89
N ARG A 187 -20.82 -5.82 20.13
CA ARG A 187 -21.53 -5.51 21.38
C ARG A 187 -23.00 -5.93 21.20
N ALA A 188 -23.39 -6.98 21.90
CA ALA A 188 -24.74 -7.57 21.89
C ALA A 188 -25.86 -6.63 22.29
N ASP A 189 -25.54 -5.65 23.14
CA ASP A 189 -26.55 -4.78 23.74
C ASP A 189 -26.97 -3.59 22.85
N HIS A 190 -26.38 -3.47 21.65
CA HIS A 190 -26.55 -2.29 20.81
C HIS A 190 -27.02 -2.67 19.40
N LEU A 191 -28.35 -2.72 19.17
CA LEU A 191 -28.99 -2.96 17.86
C LEU A 191 -28.82 -1.77 16.89
N TYR A 192 -27.58 -1.41 16.54
CA TYR A 192 -27.33 -0.38 15.53
C TYR A 192 -27.09 -1.00 14.17
N GLY A 193 -28.05 -0.82 13.27
CA GLY A 193 -27.94 -1.22 11.87
C GLY A 193 -28.25 -2.69 11.61
N LEU A 194 -28.42 -3.00 10.32
CA LEU A 194 -28.89 -4.29 9.83
C LEU A 194 -28.02 -5.47 10.31
N LEU A 195 -26.70 -5.34 10.20
CA LEU A 195 -25.75 -6.41 10.58
C LEU A 195 -25.89 -6.82 12.06
N ASN A 196 -26.03 -5.83 12.95
CA ASN A 196 -26.17 -6.09 14.38
C ASN A 196 -27.54 -6.67 14.74
N ALA A 197 -28.61 -6.31 14.03
CA ALA A 197 -29.93 -6.90 14.23
C ALA A 197 -29.92 -8.41 13.94
N TYR A 198 -29.20 -8.85 12.90
CA TYR A 198 -29.00 -10.28 12.61
C TYR A 198 -28.10 -10.96 13.63
N LEU A 199 -26.97 -10.34 14.03
CA LEU A 199 -26.09 -10.91 15.06
C LEU A 199 -26.79 -11.09 16.40
N ALA A 200 -27.53 -10.08 16.84
CA ALA A 200 -28.33 -10.14 18.06
C ALA A 200 -29.46 -11.18 17.93
N GLY A 201 -30.05 -11.33 16.74
CA GLY A 201 -30.99 -12.40 16.43
C GLY A 201 -30.39 -13.80 16.63
N VAL A 202 -29.18 -14.06 16.13
CA VAL A 202 -28.46 -15.33 16.35
C VAL A 202 -28.28 -15.61 17.84
N TRP A 203 -27.77 -14.62 18.59
CA TRP A 203 -27.54 -14.74 20.02
C TRP A 203 -28.83 -14.98 20.81
N GLN A 204 -29.90 -14.30 20.43
CA GLN A 204 -31.20 -14.48 21.06
C GLN A 204 -31.79 -15.86 20.78
N ILE A 205 -31.76 -16.31 19.52
CA ILE A 205 -32.22 -17.66 19.16
C ILE A 205 -31.46 -18.69 19.99
N MET A 206 -30.13 -18.56 20.06
CA MET A 206 -29.29 -19.44 20.88
C MET A 206 -29.63 -19.40 22.37
N ALA A 207 -29.98 -18.22 22.91
CA ALA A 207 -30.40 -18.10 24.30
C ALA A 207 -31.74 -18.78 24.58
N LEU A 208 -32.64 -18.85 23.59
CA LEU A 208 -33.96 -19.47 23.74
C LEU A 208 -33.97 -20.97 23.41
N THR A 209 -33.06 -21.44 22.56
CA THR A 209 -32.86 -22.85 22.23
C THR A 209 -31.92 -23.56 23.20
N GLN A 210 -31.60 -22.94 24.35
CA GLN A 210 -30.64 -23.41 25.35
C GLN A 210 -30.87 -24.82 25.87
N GLN A 211 -32.12 -25.28 25.96
CA GLN A 211 -32.43 -26.60 26.52
C GLN A 211 -32.25 -27.69 25.46
N VAL A 212 -31.39 -28.67 25.77
CA VAL A 212 -31.20 -29.83 24.91
C VAL A 212 -32.53 -30.61 24.82
N SER A 213 -33.08 -30.74 23.61
CA SER A 213 -34.36 -31.42 23.39
C SER A 213 -34.37 -32.82 24.03
N GLY A 214 -35.37 -33.07 24.89
CA GLY A 214 -35.58 -34.36 25.56
C GLY A 214 -34.81 -34.58 26.87
N ALA A 215 -34.05 -33.59 27.38
CA ALA A 215 -33.32 -33.71 28.64
C ALA A 215 -34.08 -33.09 29.83
N LYS A 216 -33.94 -33.69 31.02
CA LYS A 216 -34.41 -33.12 32.30
C LYS A 216 -33.73 -31.76 32.56
N ASP A 217 -34.33 -30.95 33.44
CA ASP A 217 -33.79 -29.65 33.84
C ASP A 217 -32.30 -29.77 34.24
N ASP A 218 -31.46 -28.85 33.73
CA ASP A 218 -29.99 -28.69 33.91
C ASP A 218 -29.07 -29.01 32.70
N HIS A 219 -29.58 -29.54 31.59
CA HIS A 219 -28.80 -29.68 30.34
C HIS A 219 -28.94 -28.46 29.42
N TYR A 220 -27.85 -27.74 29.19
CA TYR A 220 -27.83 -26.55 28.34
C TYR A 220 -26.67 -26.50 27.34
N TRP A 221 -26.84 -25.74 26.25
CA TRP A 221 -25.75 -25.40 25.33
C TRP A 221 -24.76 -24.43 25.99
N ALA A 222 -23.49 -24.81 26.07
CA ALA A 222 -22.45 -24.05 26.78
C ALA A 222 -21.55 -23.25 25.82
N PHE A 223 -21.19 -23.84 24.69
CA PHE A 223 -20.36 -23.16 23.68
C PHE A 223 -20.61 -23.76 22.30
N GLY A 224 -20.22 -23.03 21.26
CA GLY A 224 -20.32 -23.50 19.88
C GLY A 224 -19.55 -22.60 18.91
N ASP A 225 -19.33 -23.12 17.72
CA ASP A 225 -18.79 -22.37 16.59
C ASP A 225 -19.68 -22.64 15.38
N ILE A 226 -20.27 -21.57 14.86
CA ILE A 226 -21.11 -21.61 13.66
C ILE A 226 -20.29 -21.01 12.53
N ALA A 227 -19.55 -21.87 11.82
CA ALA A 227 -18.71 -21.47 10.72
C ALA A 227 -19.44 -21.53 9.37
N TYR A 228 -19.15 -20.54 8.53
CA TYR A 228 -19.59 -20.41 7.14
C TYR A 228 -18.36 -20.25 6.25
N ILE A 229 -18.19 -21.15 5.30
CA ILE A 229 -17.05 -21.23 4.39
C ILE A 229 -17.53 -20.92 2.98
N ARG A 230 -16.90 -19.96 2.31
CA ARG A 230 -17.30 -19.48 0.99
C ARG A 230 -17.13 -20.57 -0.07
N ASN A 231 -18.18 -20.83 -0.84
CA ASN A 231 -18.14 -21.76 -1.97
C ASN A 231 -17.82 -21.04 -3.29
N LEU A 232 -16.55 -20.97 -3.67
CA LEU A 232 -16.09 -20.19 -4.84
C LEU A 232 -16.77 -20.55 -6.18
N SER A 233 -17.35 -21.74 -6.31
CA SER A 233 -18.07 -22.16 -7.53
C SER A 233 -19.41 -21.44 -7.71
N GLU A 234 -20.02 -20.98 -6.61
CA GLU A 234 -21.34 -20.35 -6.62
C GLU A 234 -21.19 -18.83 -6.69
N GLN A 235 -21.82 -18.19 -7.68
CA GLN A 235 -21.75 -16.74 -7.88
C GLN A 235 -22.99 -16.02 -7.34
N ASN A 236 -24.11 -16.71 -7.13
CA ASN A 236 -25.31 -16.09 -6.63
C ASN A 236 -25.35 -16.09 -5.10
N ILE A 237 -25.15 -14.92 -4.49
CA ILE A 237 -25.17 -14.75 -3.02
C ILE A 237 -26.51 -15.12 -2.35
N ARG A 238 -27.60 -15.19 -3.12
CA ARG A 238 -28.93 -15.54 -2.58
C ARG A 238 -29.10 -17.04 -2.37
N THR A 239 -28.36 -17.88 -3.09
CA THR A 239 -28.50 -19.34 -2.95
C THR A 239 -28.04 -19.82 -1.57
N ILE A 240 -28.54 -20.98 -1.16
CA ILE A 240 -28.15 -21.61 0.11
C ILE A 240 -26.70 -22.13 0.02
N ASP A 241 -26.29 -22.61 -1.15
CA ASP A 241 -24.98 -23.20 -1.41
C ASP A 241 -23.82 -22.20 -1.55
N PHE A 242 -24.12 -20.90 -1.47
CA PHE A 242 -23.12 -19.83 -1.52
C PHE A 242 -22.09 -19.94 -0.38
N PHE A 243 -22.54 -20.42 0.78
CA PHE A 243 -21.71 -20.83 1.91
C PHE A 243 -21.95 -22.30 2.20
N LYS A 244 -20.89 -23.00 2.60
CA LYS A 244 -20.99 -24.27 3.33
C LYS A 244 -20.95 -23.97 4.81
N SER A 245 -21.71 -24.71 5.62
CA SER A 245 -21.65 -24.56 7.07
C SER A 245 -20.95 -25.75 7.73
N ASP A 246 -20.06 -25.45 8.66
CA ASP A 246 -19.42 -26.40 9.56
C ASP A 246 -19.74 -25.97 11.00
N ALA A 247 -21.02 -26.08 11.33
CA ALA A 247 -21.57 -25.59 12.58
C ALA A 247 -21.61 -26.69 13.63
N TRP A 248 -21.21 -26.37 14.85
CA TRP A 248 -21.33 -27.28 15.98
C TRP A 248 -21.61 -26.54 17.28
N ILE A 249 -22.32 -27.22 18.17
CA ILE A 249 -22.66 -26.76 19.51
C ILE A 249 -22.43 -27.88 20.52
N ALA A 250 -21.92 -27.52 21.69
CA ALA A 250 -21.62 -28.43 22.77
C ALA A 250 -22.45 -28.07 24.01
N SER A 251 -22.99 -29.09 24.66
CA SER A 251 -23.73 -28.95 25.91
C SER A 251 -22.81 -28.98 27.12
N SER A 252 -23.33 -28.51 28.26
CA SER A 252 -22.67 -28.56 29.57
C SER A 252 -22.26 -29.97 30.02
N HIS A 253 -22.89 -31.01 29.47
CA HIS A 253 -22.63 -32.42 29.80
C HIS A 253 -21.88 -33.16 28.69
N GLY A 254 -21.25 -32.45 27.75
CA GLY A 254 -20.39 -33.05 26.72
C GLY A 254 -21.12 -33.63 25.51
N ARG A 255 -22.46 -33.54 25.42
CA ARG A 255 -23.17 -33.83 24.16
C ARG A 255 -22.81 -32.78 23.11
N ILE A 256 -22.34 -33.21 21.96
CA ILE A 256 -22.00 -32.36 20.81
C ILE A 256 -23.01 -32.63 19.69
N VAL A 257 -23.49 -31.56 19.05
CA VAL A 257 -24.27 -31.63 17.81
C VAL A 257 -23.52 -30.85 16.74
N THR A 258 -23.33 -31.45 15.57
CA THR A 258 -22.55 -30.87 14.46
C THR A 258 -23.25 -31.12 13.12
N THR A 259 -22.95 -30.28 12.12
CA THR A 259 -23.33 -30.49 10.70
C THR A 259 -22.53 -31.60 10.04
N SER A 260 -21.29 -31.83 10.46
CA SER A 260 -20.41 -32.88 9.97
C SER A 260 -19.95 -33.76 11.12
N MET A 261 -20.66 -34.85 11.38
CA MET A 261 -20.18 -35.86 12.31
C MET A 261 -19.60 -37.04 11.52
N VAL A 262 -18.30 -37.28 11.67
CA VAL A 262 -17.70 -38.61 11.54
C VAL A 262 -17.78 -39.24 12.92
N VAL A 263 -18.35 -40.43 13.00
CA VAL A 263 -18.48 -41.19 14.25
C VAL A 263 -17.08 -41.48 14.79
N VAL A 264 -16.78 -40.98 16.00
CA VAL A 264 -15.68 -41.51 16.80
C VAL A 264 -16.32 -42.50 17.76
N ASP A 265 -16.10 -43.79 17.52
CA ASP A 265 -16.59 -44.85 18.39
C ASP A 265 -16.12 -44.57 19.84
N SER A 266 -17.09 -44.32 20.71
CA SER A 266 -16.85 -44.24 22.15
C SER A 266 -17.10 -45.64 22.75
N PRO A 267 -16.23 -46.16 23.62
CA PRO A 267 -16.28 -47.55 24.10
C PRO A 267 -17.42 -47.82 25.10
N LEU A 268 -18.36 -46.88 25.29
CA LEU A 268 -19.44 -46.94 26.28
C LEU A 268 -20.84 -47.18 25.68
N GLY A 269 -20.93 -47.61 24.41
CA GLY A 269 -22.13 -48.32 23.93
C GLY A 269 -23.41 -47.50 23.75
N PHE A 270 -23.31 -46.19 23.49
CA PHE A 270 -24.46 -45.34 23.11
C PHE A 270 -24.21 -44.63 21.77
N ALA A 271 -24.27 -45.35 20.65
CA ALA A 271 -24.17 -44.71 19.33
C ALA A 271 -24.80 -45.55 18.19
N ASN A 272 -26.14 -45.58 18.11
CA ASN A 272 -26.84 -46.23 16.99
C ASN A 272 -27.90 -45.31 16.34
N ASP A 273 -27.60 -44.05 15.94
CA ASP A 273 -28.51 -43.40 14.95
C ASP A 273 -28.09 -42.11 14.21
N PHE A 274 -26.83 -41.68 14.11
CA PHE A 274 -26.56 -40.40 13.42
C PHE A 274 -25.33 -40.43 12.51
N SER A 275 -25.51 -41.02 11.32
CA SER A 275 -24.56 -41.00 10.19
C SER A 275 -25.09 -40.19 9.01
N ALA A 276 -25.66 -39.01 9.25
CA ALA A 276 -26.08 -38.10 8.19
C ALA A 276 -25.33 -36.77 8.31
N THR A 277 -24.56 -36.40 7.29
CA THR A 277 -24.05 -35.04 7.12
C THR A 277 -25.25 -34.12 6.97
N LYS A 278 -25.47 -33.22 7.94
CA LYS A 278 -26.56 -32.24 7.89
C LYS A 278 -26.07 -31.05 7.07
N ASN A 279 -26.40 -31.04 5.78
CA ASN A 279 -26.14 -29.87 4.95
C ASN A 279 -27.09 -28.71 5.34
N LEU A 280 -26.81 -27.51 4.81
CA LEU A 280 -27.67 -26.35 5.06
C LEU A 280 -29.10 -26.61 4.60
N THR A 281 -29.31 -27.22 3.44
CA THR A 281 -30.65 -27.57 2.92
C THR A 281 -31.47 -28.37 3.93
N TYR A 282 -30.88 -29.42 4.52
CA TYR A 282 -31.52 -30.21 5.58
C TYR A 282 -31.92 -29.34 6.77
N LEU A 283 -31.05 -28.41 7.21
CA LEU A 283 -31.36 -27.51 8.31
C LEU A 283 -32.52 -26.56 7.97
N PHE A 284 -32.58 -26.03 6.75
CA PHE A 284 -33.70 -25.19 6.29
C PHE A 284 -35.03 -25.97 6.23
N GLU A 285 -35.01 -27.24 5.82
CA GLU A 285 -36.19 -28.12 5.77
C GLU A 285 -36.63 -28.61 7.15
N ASN A 286 -35.71 -28.67 8.12
CA ASN A 286 -35.94 -29.19 9.46
C ASN A 286 -35.76 -28.10 10.55
N PRO A 287 -36.65 -27.10 10.63
CA PRO A 287 -36.54 -25.98 11.58
C PRO A 287 -36.62 -26.38 13.06
N LYS A 288 -37.03 -27.62 13.35
CA LYS A 288 -37.06 -28.16 14.72
C LYS A 288 -35.72 -28.74 15.18
N ASP A 289 -34.75 -28.91 14.27
CA ASP A 289 -33.40 -29.35 14.63
C ASP A 289 -32.75 -28.27 15.54
N PRO A 290 -32.09 -28.65 16.65
CA PRO A 290 -31.50 -27.68 17.57
C PRO A 290 -30.48 -26.74 16.91
N LEU A 291 -29.83 -27.16 15.83
CA LEU A 291 -28.84 -26.37 15.12
C LEU A 291 -29.44 -25.47 14.02
N SER A 292 -30.67 -25.79 13.57
CA SER A 292 -31.28 -25.13 12.41
C SER A 292 -31.55 -23.64 12.61
N PRO A 293 -32.28 -23.19 13.65
CA PRO A 293 -32.60 -21.77 13.81
C PRO A 293 -31.36 -20.86 13.87
N VAL A 294 -30.29 -21.36 14.47
CA VAL A 294 -29.04 -20.61 14.70
C VAL A 294 -28.24 -20.51 13.40
N THR A 295 -28.16 -21.61 12.67
CA THR A 295 -27.39 -21.71 11.44
C THR A 295 -28.08 -20.97 10.30
N THR A 296 -29.41 -21.00 10.24
CA THR A 296 -30.20 -20.30 9.22
C THR A 296 -30.14 -18.78 9.42
N GLU A 297 -30.24 -18.30 10.67
CA GLU A 297 -30.08 -16.89 11.00
C GLU A 297 -28.65 -16.40 10.78
N GLY A 298 -27.66 -17.18 11.20
CA GLY A 298 -26.25 -16.85 11.02
C GLY A 298 -25.81 -16.89 9.55
N LEU A 299 -26.45 -17.70 8.70
CA LEU A 299 -26.18 -17.71 7.26
C LEU A 299 -26.50 -16.35 6.64
N HIS A 300 -27.64 -15.75 7.01
CA HIS A 300 -28.01 -14.43 6.52
C HIS A 300 -27.06 -13.35 7.04
N TYR A 301 -26.65 -13.43 8.31
CA TYR A 301 -25.58 -12.60 8.85
C TYR A 301 -24.29 -12.71 8.02
N ALA A 302 -23.85 -13.93 7.68
CA ALA A 302 -22.66 -14.15 6.87
C ALA A 302 -22.76 -13.55 5.46
N LYS A 303 -23.95 -13.63 4.82
CA LYS A 303 -24.23 -12.98 3.52
C LYS A 303 -24.13 -11.46 3.59
N LEU A 304 -24.65 -10.85 4.65
CA LEU A 304 -24.52 -9.42 4.91
C LEU A 304 -23.07 -9.02 5.14
N LEU A 305 -22.36 -9.77 5.99
CA LEU A 305 -20.95 -9.51 6.30
C LEU A 305 -20.07 -9.61 5.04
N HIS A 306 -20.30 -10.62 4.19
CA HIS A 306 -19.64 -10.74 2.88
C HIS A 306 -19.85 -9.49 2.02
N SER A 307 -21.08 -8.99 1.96
CA SER A 307 -21.42 -7.81 1.16
C SER A 307 -20.76 -6.54 1.71
N LEU A 308 -20.64 -6.39 3.03
CA LEU A 308 -19.96 -5.25 3.64
C LEU A 308 -18.44 -5.30 3.42
N ILE A 309 -17.83 -6.45 3.67
CA ILE A 309 -16.38 -6.65 3.52
C ILE A 309 -15.96 -6.48 2.05
N SER A 310 -16.73 -7.01 1.09
CA SER A 310 -16.42 -6.81 -0.34
C SER A 310 -16.47 -5.35 -0.76
N ILE A 311 -17.41 -4.54 -0.26
CA ILE A 311 -17.46 -3.10 -0.53
C ILE A 311 -16.28 -2.36 0.12
N ASP A 312 -15.96 -2.69 1.37
CA ASP A 312 -14.89 -2.04 2.13
C ASP A 312 -13.49 -2.33 1.53
N LEU A 313 -13.28 -3.57 1.08
CA LEU A 313 -12.08 -4.00 0.37
C LEU A 313 -12.09 -3.59 -1.11
N GLY A 314 -13.17 -3.01 -1.61
CA GLY A 314 -13.26 -2.41 -2.95
C GLY A 314 -13.47 -3.40 -4.09
N ASN A 315 -13.95 -4.61 -3.82
CA ASN A 315 -14.32 -5.56 -4.87
C ASN A 315 -15.78 -5.34 -5.32
N CYS A 316 -15.94 -4.59 -6.40
CA CYS A 316 -17.26 -4.23 -6.93
C CYS A 316 -17.88 -5.31 -7.82
N GLN A 317 -17.09 -6.30 -8.24
CA GLN A 317 -17.54 -7.42 -9.06
C GLN A 317 -17.99 -8.61 -8.20
N ALA A 318 -17.65 -8.62 -6.91
CA ALA A 318 -18.08 -9.65 -5.99
C ALA A 318 -19.62 -9.68 -5.87
N PRO A 319 -20.20 -10.88 -5.69
CA PRO A 319 -21.62 -11.03 -5.37
C PRO A 319 -21.99 -10.22 -4.13
N ASN A 320 -22.91 -9.27 -4.27
CA ASN A 320 -23.19 -8.28 -3.24
C ASN A 320 -24.68 -7.96 -3.13
N LEU A 321 -25.21 -8.07 -1.92
CA LEU A 321 -26.61 -7.73 -1.64
C LEU A 321 -26.84 -6.22 -1.52
N LEU A 322 -25.85 -5.45 -1.09
CA LEU A 322 -26.02 -4.04 -0.70
C LEU A 322 -25.88 -3.05 -1.86
N LEU A 323 -25.37 -3.47 -3.02
CA LEU A 323 -25.17 -2.58 -4.18
C LEU A 323 -26.45 -2.36 -5.02
N SER A 324 -27.31 -3.37 -5.11
CA SER A 324 -28.57 -3.31 -5.89
C SER A 324 -29.78 -3.03 -5.00
N ASP A 325 -30.83 -2.40 -5.55
CA ASP A 325 -32.08 -2.18 -4.82
C ASP A 325 -32.74 -3.50 -4.40
N ASP A 326 -32.84 -4.45 -5.34
CA ASP A 326 -33.44 -5.75 -5.07
C ASP A 326 -32.61 -6.58 -4.08
N GLY A 327 -31.28 -6.49 -4.17
CA GLY A 327 -30.38 -7.12 -3.21
C GLY A 327 -30.56 -6.54 -1.80
N LEU A 328 -30.73 -5.22 -1.69
CA LEU A 328 -30.88 -4.56 -0.40
C LEU A 328 -32.23 -4.92 0.24
N LYS A 329 -33.29 -4.98 -0.55
CA LYS A 329 -34.59 -5.48 -0.10
C LYS A 329 -34.49 -6.94 0.38
N TYR A 330 -33.81 -7.80 -0.39
CA TYR A 330 -33.54 -9.18 0.03
C TYR A 330 -32.75 -9.25 1.34
N ALA A 331 -31.72 -8.41 1.50
CA ALA A 331 -30.91 -8.32 2.72
C ALA A 331 -31.73 -7.89 3.94
N ILE A 332 -32.75 -7.06 3.75
CA ILE A 332 -33.63 -6.57 4.81
C ILE A 332 -34.70 -7.61 5.15
N ASP A 333 -35.44 -8.10 4.16
CA ASP A 333 -36.61 -8.95 4.34
C ASP A 333 -36.24 -10.41 4.65
N ALA A 334 -35.08 -10.87 4.16
CA ALA A 334 -34.62 -12.26 4.25
C ALA A 334 -35.74 -13.28 3.95
N PRO A 335 -36.33 -13.25 2.73
CA PRO A 335 -37.54 -14.02 2.42
C PRO A 335 -37.36 -15.54 2.57
N ASP A 336 -36.12 -16.02 2.44
CA ASP A 336 -35.78 -17.44 2.55
C ASP A 336 -35.54 -17.88 4.01
N SER A 337 -35.52 -16.93 4.97
CA SER A 337 -35.25 -17.25 6.37
C SER A 337 -36.43 -18.00 7.00
N PRO A 338 -36.22 -19.20 7.57
CA PRO A 338 -37.28 -19.90 8.30
C PRO A 338 -37.63 -19.19 9.61
N ASN A 339 -36.71 -18.39 10.18
CA ASN A 339 -36.89 -17.74 11.48
C ASN A 339 -37.53 -16.36 11.37
N ARG A 340 -37.36 -15.66 10.24
CA ARG A 340 -37.87 -14.30 10.06
C ARG A 340 -39.10 -14.32 9.16
N LYS A 341 -40.20 -13.75 9.66
CA LYS A 341 -41.43 -13.53 8.89
C LYS A 341 -41.74 -12.03 8.88
N PRO A 342 -42.22 -11.46 7.76
CA PRO A 342 -42.51 -10.03 7.66
C PRO A 342 -43.48 -9.57 8.76
N LYS A 343 -43.14 -8.47 9.44
CA LYS A 343 -43.94 -7.86 10.53
C LYS A 343 -44.28 -8.82 11.67
N LYS A 344 -43.45 -9.83 11.90
CA LYS A 344 -43.61 -10.80 12.98
C LYS A 344 -42.36 -10.88 13.84
N ASP A 345 -42.56 -11.39 15.04
CA ASP A 345 -41.51 -11.78 15.97
C ASP A 345 -40.59 -12.83 15.35
N LEU A 346 -39.34 -12.86 15.82
CA LEU A 346 -38.36 -13.87 15.44
C LEU A 346 -38.83 -15.25 15.90
N ASP A 347 -39.07 -16.14 14.94
CA ASP A 347 -39.52 -17.52 15.17
C ASP A 347 -38.31 -18.39 15.53
N CYS A 348 -38.15 -18.67 16.82
CA CYS A 348 -37.05 -19.47 17.36
C CYS A 348 -37.44 -20.94 17.62
N GLY A 349 -38.58 -21.40 17.09
CA GLY A 349 -39.06 -22.78 17.23
C GLY A 349 -39.53 -23.18 18.64
N THR A 350 -39.48 -22.27 19.63
CA THR A 350 -39.86 -22.56 21.02
C THR A 350 -41.15 -21.84 21.42
N ARG A 351 -42.26 -22.58 21.55
CA ARG A 351 -43.61 -22.01 21.81
C ARG A 351 -43.87 -21.52 23.24
N ASN A 352 -42.92 -21.71 24.17
CA ASN A 352 -43.17 -21.51 25.62
C ASN A 352 -42.60 -20.21 26.20
N TYR A 353 -42.04 -19.32 25.38
CA TYR A 353 -41.52 -18.04 25.84
C TYR A 353 -42.57 -16.92 25.68
N LYS A 354 -42.73 -16.07 26.71
CA LYS A 354 -43.81 -15.05 26.81
C LYS A 354 -43.39 -13.61 26.52
N GLY A 355 -42.11 -13.32 26.30
CA GLY A 355 -41.64 -11.96 25.96
C GLY A 355 -41.64 -11.72 24.44
N SER A 356 -41.80 -10.46 24.03
CA SER A 356 -41.81 -10.10 22.62
C SER A 356 -40.39 -10.17 22.03
N MET A 357 -40.28 -10.85 20.89
CA MET A 357 -39.02 -11.04 20.14
C MET A 357 -38.92 -10.10 18.94
N ASP A 358 -39.89 -9.19 18.82
CA ASP A 358 -39.99 -8.20 17.76
C ASP A 358 -38.78 -7.25 17.71
N ARG A 359 -38.13 -6.97 18.85
CA ARG A 359 -36.97 -6.06 18.92
C ARG A 359 -35.82 -6.46 18.00
N TYR A 360 -35.59 -7.76 17.80
CA TYR A 360 -34.52 -8.29 16.92
C TYR A 360 -34.91 -8.27 15.43
N CYS A 361 -36.16 -7.94 15.13
CA CYS A 361 -36.69 -7.67 13.81
C CYS A 361 -36.91 -6.17 13.57
N LYS A 362 -36.36 -5.31 14.44
CA LYS A 362 -36.51 -3.86 14.37
C LYS A 362 -35.17 -3.15 14.48
N ILE A 363 -35.09 -1.94 13.93
CA ILE A 363 -33.98 -1.02 14.15
C ILE A 363 -34.51 0.37 14.51
N PRO A 364 -33.71 1.21 15.20
CA PRO A 364 -34.09 2.59 15.50
C PRO A 364 -34.35 3.37 14.22
N ARG A 365 -35.40 4.20 14.22
CA ARG A 365 -35.65 5.13 13.12
C ARG A 365 -34.51 6.14 12.96
N PRO A 366 -34.31 6.69 11.75
CA PRO A 366 -33.32 7.75 11.54
C PRO A 366 -33.56 8.92 12.51
N TYR A 367 -32.47 9.50 13.03
CA TYR A 367 -32.49 10.64 13.97
C TYR A 367 -33.16 10.37 15.33
N THR A 368 -33.43 9.11 15.67
CA THR A 368 -33.96 8.74 16.99
C THR A 368 -32.87 8.23 17.92
N PHE A 369 -33.09 8.44 19.22
CA PHE A 369 -32.19 7.97 20.28
C PHE A 369 -32.71 6.65 20.88
N TYR A 370 -31.76 5.75 21.17
CA TYR A 370 -31.81 4.50 21.98
C TYR A 370 -33.21 3.91 22.29
N ASP A 371 -33.49 2.72 21.76
CA ASP A 371 -34.64 1.83 22.07
C ASP A 371 -36.06 2.45 21.96
N LYS A 372 -36.18 3.70 21.50
CA LYS A 372 -37.45 4.39 21.27
C LYS A 372 -37.72 4.51 19.77
N ASN A 373 -38.99 4.42 19.37
CA ASN A 373 -39.42 4.55 17.98
C ASN A 373 -38.70 3.57 17.04
N LEU A 374 -38.75 2.29 17.40
CA LEU A 374 -38.25 1.20 16.58
C LEU A 374 -39.20 0.94 15.40
N THR A 375 -38.65 0.72 14.20
CA THR A 375 -39.41 0.32 13.01
C THR A 375 -38.99 -1.09 12.59
N PHE A 376 -39.92 -1.88 12.06
CA PHE A 376 -39.60 -3.23 11.59
C PHE A 376 -38.70 -3.16 10.37
N LEU A 377 -37.75 -4.10 10.27
CA LEU A 377 -36.78 -4.17 9.18
C LEU A 377 -37.46 -4.00 7.82
N ASN A 378 -38.55 -4.70 7.55
CA ASN A 378 -39.26 -4.63 6.27
C ASN A 378 -39.79 -3.21 5.93
N ASP A 379 -40.14 -2.41 6.94
CA ASP A 379 -40.61 -1.03 6.77
C ASP A 379 -39.43 -0.02 6.75
N THR A 380 -38.21 -0.44 7.11
CA THR A 380 -37.02 0.44 7.12
C THR A 380 -36.58 0.87 5.74
N TYR A 381 -36.76 0.05 4.71
CA TYR A 381 -36.22 0.37 3.40
C TYR A 381 -36.77 1.71 2.90
N ASP A 382 -38.09 1.89 2.96
CA ASP A 382 -38.76 3.11 2.50
C ASP A 382 -38.42 4.33 3.37
N GLU A 383 -38.23 4.14 4.68
CA GLU A 383 -37.89 5.22 5.61
C GLU A 383 -36.42 5.70 5.46
N PHE A 384 -35.48 4.78 5.21
CA PHE A 384 -34.05 5.10 5.13
C PHE A 384 -33.60 5.47 3.72
N ARG A 385 -34.26 4.97 2.67
CA ARG A 385 -33.91 5.26 1.28
C ARG A 385 -33.69 6.75 0.98
N PRO A 386 -34.59 7.69 1.37
CA PRO A 386 -34.40 9.10 1.06
C PRO A 386 -33.22 9.75 1.80
N LEU A 387 -32.74 9.12 2.88
CA LEU A 387 -31.62 9.61 3.69
C LEU A 387 -30.27 9.04 3.23
N THR A 388 -30.30 8.00 2.40
CA THR A 388 -29.10 7.33 1.90
C THR A 388 -28.65 7.91 0.55
N GLY A 389 -27.35 8.18 0.44
CA GLY A 389 -26.75 8.67 -0.81
C GLY A 389 -26.73 7.64 -1.94
N LYS A 390 -26.15 8.01 -3.08
CA LYS A 390 -25.94 7.10 -4.21
C LYS A 390 -25.06 5.92 -3.77
N ARG A 391 -25.59 4.71 -3.86
CA ARG A 391 -24.83 3.48 -3.64
C ARG A 391 -23.73 3.37 -4.68
N GLY A 392 -22.57 2.92 -4.25
CA GLY A 392 -21.45 2.70 -5.14
C GLY A 392 -20.37 1.89 -4.43
N CYS A 393 -19.65 1.12 -5.22
CA CYS A 393 -18.40 0.53 -4.82
C CYS A 393 -17.28 1.21 -5.61
N LYS A 394 -16.12 1.32 -4.99
CA LYS A 394 -14.91 1.88 -5.58
C LYS A 394 -13.72 1.08 -5.06
N ASN A 395 -12.69 0.94 -5.89
CA ASN A 395 -11.45 0.27 -5.51
C ASN A 395 -10.91 0.82 -4.18
N SER A 396 -10.24 -0.06 -3.44
CA SER A 396 -9.74 0.23 -2.11
C SER A 396 -8.24 -0.01 -2.04
N THR A 397 -7.55 0.86 -1.32
CA THR A 397 -6.13 0.72 -0.98
C THR A 397 -5.97 0.68 0.54
N ILE A 398 -4.80 0.25 1.01
CA ILE A 398 -4.46 0.25 2.43
C ILE A 398 -4.05 1.67 2.82
N VAL A 399 -4.65 2.18 3.90
CA VAL A 399 -4.28 3.48 4.45
C VAL A 399 -2.90 3.37 5.09
N ALA A 400 -1.96 4.12 4.53
CA ALA A 400 -0.57 4.11 4.93
C ALA A 400 0.05 5.50 4.66
N GLN A 401 1.10 5.80 5.41
CA GLN A 401 2.00 6.92 5.12
C GLN A 401 3.26 6.35 4.47
N TYR A 402 3.69 6.99 3.38
CA TYR A 402 4.88 6.64 2.63
C TYR A 402 5.89 7.77 2.77
N LEU A 403 7.17 7.41 2.82
CA LEU A 403 8.26 8.36 2.81
C LEU A 403 8.68 8.60 1.36
N CYS A 404 8.51 9.82 0.86
CA CYS A 404 8.91 10.20 -0.50
C CYS A 404 10.00 11.26 -0.45
N SER A 405 11.01 11.08 -1.29
CA SER A 405 12.04 12.07 -1.56
C SER A 405 11.56 12.96 -2.71
N VAL A 406 11.26 14.22 -2.44
CA VAL A 406 10.74 15.20 -3.42
C VAL A 406 11.79 16.30 -3.61
N PRO A 407 12.02 16.80 -4.85
CA PRO A 407 12.95 17.91 -5.08
C PRO A 407 12.43 19.22 -4.47
N GLU A 408 13.26 19.85 -3.63
CA GLU A 408 13.01 21.18 -3.09
C GLU A 408 14.15 22.12 -3.51
N SER A 409 13.82 23.38 -3.82
CA SER A 409 14.83 24.40 -4.12
C SER A 409 15.62 24.74 -2.87
N LYS A 410 16.95 24.85 -3.00
CA LYS A 410 17.81 25.41 -1.96
C LYS A 410 17.40 26.85 -1.62
N SER A 411 17.72 27.26 -0.40
CA SER A 411 17.56 28.67 -0.01
C SER A 411 18.33 29.57 -0.98
N ALA A 412 17.76 30.73 -1.33
CA ALA A 412 18.32 31.60 -2.37
C ALA A 412 19.82 31.89 -2.17
N GLY A 413 20.26 32.11 -0.92
CA GLY A 413 21.66 32.34 -0.59
C GLY A 413 22.59 31.15 -0.86
N THR A 414 22.18 29.94 -0.48
CA THR A 414 22.99 28.73 -0.71
C THR A 414 22.99 28.32 -2.17
N MET A 415 21.87 28.54 -2.88
CA MET A 415 21.76 28.34 -4.32
C MET A 415 22.71 29.25 -5.09
N ILE A 416 22.68 30.57 -4.82
CA ILE A 416 23.56 31.55 -5.48
C ILE A 416 25.03 31.20 -5.22
N LEU A 417 25.39 30.90 -3.96
CA LEU A 417 26.75 30.54 -3.60
C LEU A 417 27.23 29.29 -4.37
N ALA A 418 26.41 28.24 -4.43
CA ALA A 418 26.75 27.02 -5.15
C ALA A 418 26.93 27.27 -6.66
N ILE A 419 26.06 28.07 -7.27
CA ILE A 419 26.14 28.43 -8.69
C ILE A 419 27.40 29.24 -9.00
N VAL A 420 27.74 30.22 -8.16
CA VAL A 420 28.94 31.05 -8.34
C VAL A 420 30.20 30.21 -8.24
N ILE A 421 30.31 29.34 -7.24
CA ILE A 421 31.46 28.45 -7.07
C ILE A 421 31.61 27.52 -8.28
N ALA A 422 30.53 26.89 -8.74
CA ALA A 422 30.56 25.99 -9.89
C ALA A 422 30.94 26.73 -11.20
N ASN A 423 30.35 27.90 -11.45
CA ASN A 423 30.67 28.73 -12.62
C ASN A 423 32.14 29.16 -12.65
N LEU A 424 32.72 29.51 -11.49
CA LEU A 424 34.15 29.87 -11.40
C LEU A 424 35.05 28.71 -11.83
N VAL A 425 34.74 27.49 -11.41
CA VAL A 425 35.51 26.29 -11.80
C VAL A 425 35.39 26.03 -13.30
N PHE A 426 34.17 26.06 -13.86
CA PHE A 426 33.98 25.84 -15.30
C PHE A 426 34.60 26.92 -16.18
N LEU A 427 34.51 28.20 -15.77
CA LEU A 427 35.14 29.29 -16.50
C LEU A 427 36.68 29.23 -16.42
N GLN A 428 37.25 28.82 -15.28
CA GLN A 428 38.69 28.57 -15.18
C GLN A 428 39.14 27.43 -16.10
N ALA A 429 38.38 26.34 -16.17
CA ALA A 429 38.65 25.23 -17.08
C ALA A 429 38.55 25.66 -18.55
N ALA A 430 37.49 26.40 -18.91
CA ALA A 430 37.31 26.94 -20.26
C ALA A 430 38.44 27.90 -20.66
N TRP A 431 38.89 28.76 -19.73
CA TRP A 431 40.03 29.65 -19.95
C TRP A 431 41.33 28.88 -20.19
N ARG A 432 41.59 27.83 -19.40
CA ARG A 432 42.77 26.96 -19.60
C ARG A 432 42.73 26.25 -20.95
N LEU A 433 41.57 25.72 -21.36
CA LEU A 433 41.39 25.09 -22.67
C LEU A 433 41.59 26.08 -23.81
N LEU A 434 41.05 27.28 -23.69
CA LEU A 434 41.28 28.34 -24.67
C LEU A 434 42.76 28.71 -24.77
N GLY A 435 43.46 28.81 -23.63
CA GLY A 435 44.89 29.07 -23.59
C GLY A 435 45.71 27.97 -24.28
N LEU A 436 45.36 26.70 -24.07
CA LEU A 436 46.00 25.57 -24.76
C LEU A 436 45.74 25.59 -26.27
N ALA A 437 44.50 25.86 -26.69
CA ALA A 437 44.14 25.95 -28.10
C ALA A 437 44.88 27.13 -28.80
N ALA A 438 44.94 28.28 -28.12
CA ALA A 438 45.71 29.44 -28.54
C ALA A 438 47.21 29.11 -28.71
N GLN A 439 47.81 28.44 -27.73
CA GLN A 439 49.21 28.00 -27.80
C GLN A 439 49.47 27.00 -28.93
N ALA A 440 48.54 26.10 -29.21
CA ALA A 440 48.64 25.15 -30.31
C ALA A 440 48.49 25.81 -31.69
N MET A 441 47.72 26.88 -31.80
CA MET A 441 47.52 27.64 -33.06
C MET A 441 48.65 28.63 -33.36
N LEU A 442 49.38 29.11 -32.34
CA LEU A 442 50.44 30.11 -32.49
C LEU A 442 51.56 29.71 -33.48
N PRO A 443 52.15 28.50 -33.41
CA PRO A 443 53.26 28.10 -34.29
C PRO A 443 52.91 28.13 -35.78
N ASN A 444 51.64 27.90 -36.13
CA ASN A 444 51.18 27.84 -37.51
C ASN A 444 50.86 29.23 -38.10
N ALA A 445 50.61 30.23 -37.25
CA ALA A 445 50.20 31.56 -37.69
C ALA A 445 51.32 32.60 -37.66
N ASP A 446 52.32 32.41 -36.80
CA ASP A 446 53.50 33.26 -36.74
C ASP A 446 54.72 32.41 -36.31
N PRO A 447 55.58 32.00 -37.26
CA PRO A 447 56.74 31.14 -36.97
C PRO A 447 57.80 31.84 -36.08
N ASP A 448 57.73 33.17 -35.94
CA ASP A 448 58.63 33.96 -35.11
C ASP A 448 58.06 34.28 -33.71
N ALA A 449 56.85 33.82 -33.39
CA ALA A 449 56.16 34.18 -32.14
C ALA A 449 56.78 33.56 -30.88
N MET A 450 57.62 32.53 -31.00
CA MET A 450 58.36 31.92 -29.88
C MET A 450 59.85 32.31 -29.86
N ILE A 451 60.26 33.26 -30.72
CA ILE A 451 61.66 33.69 -30.83
C ILE A 451 61.82 35.07 -30.17
N CYS A 452 62.72 35.16 -29.19
CA CYS A 452 63.04 36.42 -28.54
C CYS A 452 63.56 37.44 -29.55
N GLU A 453 63.20 38.71 -29.40
CA GLU A 453 63.59 39.78 -30.32
C GLU A 453 65.13 39.96 -30.43
N GLY A 454 65.88 39.53 -29.41
CA GLY A 454 67.34 39.43 -29.43
C GLY A 454 67.89 38.33 -30.35
N CYS A 455 67.17 37.22 -30.51
CA CYS A 455 67.57 36.11 -31.41
C CYS A 455 67.34 36.46 -32.88
N LEU A 456 66.31 37.25 -33.19
CA LEU A 456 66.08 37.80 -34.55
C LEU A 456 67.17 38.81 -34.96
N LYS A 457 67.67 39.61 -34.01
CA LYS A 457 68.79 40.54 -34.26
C LYS A 457 70.14 39.81 -34.42
N GLY A 458 70.35 38.69 -33.72
CA GLY A 458 71.55 37.86 -33.86
C GLY A 458 71.72 37.24 -35.25
N ASN A 459 70.64 36.70 -35.83
CA ASN A 459 70.73 36.06 -37.16
C ASN A 459 71.01 37.07 -38.29
N LYS A 460 70.45 38.28 -38.23
CA LYS A 460 70.78 39.33 -39.22
C LYS A 460 72.23 39.82 -39.12
N ALA A 461 72.82 39.79 -37.93
CA ALA A 461 74.23 40.12 -37.73
C ALA A 461 75.17 38.98 -38.19
N MET A 462 74.75 37.71 -38.05
CA MET A 462 75.54 36.56 -38.49
C MET A 462 75.52 36.37 -40.02
N GLU A 463 74.40 36.69 -40.67
CA GLU A 463 74.26 36.61 -42.14
C GLU A 463 75.14 37.66 -42.87
N GLN A 464 75.44 38.79 -42.23
CA GLN A 464 76.43 39.77 -42.74
C GLN A 464 77.90 39.38 -42.49
N VAL A 465 78.18 38.45 -41.59
CA VAL A 465 79.55 37.99 -41.27
C VAL A 465 79.93 36.74 -42.08
N SER A 466 78.95 35.98 -42.58
CA SER A 466 79.16 34.73 -43.33
C SER A 466 79.54 34.88 -44.82
N SER A 467 79.75 36.10 -45.33
CA SER A 467 80.16 36.32 -46.73
C SER A 467 81.65 36.66 -46.92
N ARG A 468 82.52 36.33 -45.98
CA ARG A 468 83.98 36.39 -46.19
C ARG A 468 84.62 34.99 -46.14
N PRO A 469 85.40 34.60 -47.17
CA PRO A 469 85.94 33.25 -47.27
C PRO A 469 87.11 33.01 -46.31
N VAL A 470 87.14 31.74 -45.90
CA VAL A 470 88.03 31.04 -44.98
C VAL A 470 89.50 31.04 -45.44
N SER A 471 90.43 31.24 -44.51
CA SER A 471 91.82 30.77 -44.63
C SER A 471 92.28 30.00 -43.38
N ARG A 472 92.21 28.66 -43.52
CA ARG A 472 93.10 27.57 -43.08
C ARG A 472 93.99 27.66 -41.82
N ASN A 473 93.99 26.50 -41.15
CA ASN A 473 95.05 25.83 -40.34
C ASN A 473 95.22 26.33 -38.90
N SER A 474 95.41 25.51 -37.86
CA SER A 474 95.73 24.07 -37.71
C SER A 474 95.77 23.70 -36.20
N GLY A 475 95.53 22.43 -35.86
CA GLY A 475 96.01 21.75 -34.64
C GLY A 475 94.96 21.56 -33.55
N THR A 476 94.42 20.36 -33.30
CA THR A 476 94.94 19.23 -32.48
C THR A 476 95.17 19.58 -31.01
N ASP A 477 94.28 19.15 -30.11
CA ASP A 477 94.46 18.06 -29.11
C ASP A 477 93.23 18.08 -28.16
N SER A 478 92.51 16.96 -27.98
CA SER A 478 92.57 16.05 -26.80
C SER A 478 92.62 16.79 -25.44
N GLY A 479 91.79 16.51 -24.44
CA GLY A 479 90.98 15.37 -24.08
C GLY A 479 90.39 15.65 -22.67
N ASP A 480 89.36 14.86 -22.30
CA ASP A 480 89.05 14.38 -20.95
C ASP A 480 88.72 15.38 -19.82
N GLU A 481 87.90 15.09 -18.82
CA GLU A 481 86.85 14.10 -18.56
C GLU A 481 86.19 14.54 -17.23
N SER A 482 84.94 14.12 -17.02
CA SER A 482 84.36 13.72 -15.74
C SER A 482 84.01 14.73 -14.62
N THR A 483 82.67 14.91 -14.49
CA THR A 483 81.85 14.73 -13.28
C THR A 483 82.05 15.60 -12.03
N ALA A 484 80.95 16.24 -11.61
CA ALA A 484 80.53 16.26 -10.20
C ALA A 484 79.00 16.46 -10.07
N GLN A 485 78.42 15.66 -9.19
CA GLN A 485 77.02 15.55 -8.77
C GLN A 485 76.57 16.68 -7.82
N LEU A 486 75.25 16.82 -7.62
CA LEU A 486 74.50 16.92 -6.33
C LEU A 486 73.16 17.67 -6.58
N VAL A 487 71.97 17.04 -6.57
CA VAL A 487 71.18 16.42 -5.47
C VAL A 487 70.25 17.41 -4.74
N GLN A 488 68.95 17.06 -4.79
CA GLN A 488 67.83 17.37 -3.88
C GLN A 488 67.36 18.84 -3.80
N ARG A 489 66.06 19.14 -3.77
CA ARG A 489 64.93 18.41 -3.18
C ARG A 489 63.61 18.82 -3.82
#